data_AF-K1TTI6-F1
#
_entry.id   AF-K1TTI6-F1
#
_cell.length_a   1.000
_cell.length_b   1.000
_cell.length_c   1.000
_cell.angle_alpha   90.00
_cell.angle_beta   90.00
_cell.angle_gamma   90.00
#
_symmetry.space_group_name_H-M   'P 1'
#
loop_
_entity.id
_entity.type
_entity.pdbx_description
1 polymer ?
#
loop_
_entity_poly.entity_id
_entity_poly.type
_entity_poly.pdbx_seq_one_letter_code
_entity_poly.pdbx_strand_id
1 'polypeptide(L)'
;MKGGGSMLIRYMFDNFCSFKEECEFSLEAPGGKVKKRFPDNYITTETGYDLLKTAVIVGENAGGKSNFINGLKYLKSLFDTNMKVQSVNSYINADTLMECNNPKQKFNVVFLAGNHYIYEYETI
;
A
#
# COMPACT_ATOMS: atom_id res chain seq x y z
N MET A 1 9.77 -8.96 -26.11
CA MET A 1 9.40 -8.65 -24.72
C MET A 1 8.54 -7.40 -24.72
N LYS A 2 7.28 -7.47 -24.31
CA LYS A 2 6.36 -6.32 -24.21
C LYS A 2 6.15 -6.01 -22.72
N GLY A 3 6.60 -4.82 -22.29
CA GLY A 3 6.22 -4.15 -21.03
C GLY A 3 6.97 -4.59 -19.77
N GLY A 4 8.01 -3.87 -19.37
CA GLY A 4 8.49 -3.89 -17.99
C GLY A 4 7.40 -3.27 -17.11
N GLY A 5 6.59 -4.11 -16.46
CA GLY A 5 5.50 -3.66 -15.60
C GLY A 5 6.03 -3.14 -14.26
N SER A 6 5.32 -2.17 -13.67
CA SER A 6 5.61 -1.74 -12.31
C SER A 6 5.04 -2.74 -11.31
N MET A 7 5.75 -2.99 -10.20
CA MET A 7 5.31 -3.88 -9.13
C MET A 7 5.33 -3.16 -7.78
N LEU A 8 4.22 -3.26 -7.05
CA LEU A 8 4.14 -2.78 -5.67
C LEU A 8 5.04 -3.64 -4.77
N ILE A 9 5.85 -2.99 -3.94
CA ILE A 9 6.69 -3.63 -2.92
C ILE A 9 6.00 -3.49 -1.57
N ARG A 10 5.66 -2.25 -1.20
CA ARG A 10 5.05 -1.93 0.09
C ARG A 10 4.06 -0.78 -0.05
N TYR A 11 2.95 -0.87 0.69
CA TYR A 11 1.99 0.19 0.89
C TYR A 11 1.76 0.35 2.39
N MET A 12 1.89 1.56 2.90
CA MET A 12 1.55 1.90 4.28
C MET A 12 0.59 3.08 4.31
N PHE A 13 -0.25 3.10 5.34
CA PHE A 13 -1.13 4.22 5.60
C PHE A 13 -1.46 4.30 7.08
N ASP A 14 -1.74 5.51 7.55
CA ASP A 14 -2.10 5.80 8.93
C ASP A 14 -3.34 6.70 8.96
N ASN A 15 -4.22 6.43 9.91
CA ASN A 15 -5.42 7.22 10.18
C ASN A 15 -6.33 7.39 8.93
N PHE A 16 -6.85 6.27 8.41
CA PHE A 16 -7.72 6.22 7.23
C PHE A 16 -9.01 5.43 7.47
N CYS A 17 -10.16 6.08 7.37
CA CYS A 17 -11.50 5.50 7.53
C CYS A 17 -11.61 4.61 8.79
N SER A 18 -11.71 3.29 8.63
CA SER A 18 -11.84 2.34 9.75
C SER A 18 -10.50 2.01 10.43
N PHE A 19 -9.37 2.52 9.95
CA PHE A 19 -8.05 2.24 10.48
C PHE A 19 -7.56 3.45 11.28
N LYS A 20 -7.45 3.28 12.60
CA LYS A 20 -6.93 4.32 13.50
C LYS A 20 -5.41 4.35 13.52
N GLU A 21 -4.78 3.18 13.47
CA GLU A 21 -3.33 3.00 13.58
C GLU A 21 -2.69 2.74 12.20
N GLU A 22 -1.36 2.87 12.17
CA GLU A 22 -0.55 2.56 11.00
C GLU A 22 -0.72 1.11 10.55
N CYS A 23 -0.95 0.93 9.27
CA CYS A 23 -1.12 -0.37 8.63
C CYS A 23 -0.09 -0.54 7.52
N GLU A 24 0.59 -1.69 7.51
CA GLU A 24 1.55 -2.07 6.47
C GLU A 24 1.03 -3.24 5.63
N PHE A 25 1.18 -3.12 4.32
CA PHE A 25 0.93 -4.18 3.35
C PHE A 25 2.16 -4.37 2.45
N SER A 26 2.86 -5.48 2.61
CA SER A 26 4.04 -5.85 1.82
C SER A 26 3.74 -7.00 0.86
N LEU A 27 4.26 -6.89 -0.36
CA LEU A 27 4.27 -7.96 -1.36
C LEU A 27 5.63 -8.66 -1.44
N GLU A 28 6.55 -8.39 -0.52
CA GLU A 28 7.80 -9.13 -0.43
C GLU A 28 7.52 -10.58 -0.04
N ALA A 29 7.98 -11.51 -0.86
CA ALA A 29 7.76 -12.93 -0.67
C ALA A 29 8.50 -13.40 0.60
N PRO A 30 7.81 -14.11 1.51
CA PRO A 30 8.41 -14.55 2.76
C PRO A 30 9.53 -15.54 2.50
N GLY A 31 10.64 -15.42 3.24
CA GLY A 31 11.77 -16.33 3.12
C GLY A 31 11.44 -17.80 3.47
N GLY A 32 12.39 -18.69 3.23
CA GLY A 32 12.36 -20.06 3.75
C GLY A 32 11.57 -21.07 2.89
N LYS A 33 10.86 -22.00 3.56
CA LYS A 33 10.26 -23.19 2.92
C LYS A 33 9.14 -22.84 1.93
N VAL A 34 8.46 -21.71 2.11
CA VAL A 34 7.33 -21.29 1.26
C VAL A 34 7.79 -20.97 -0.16
N LYS A 35 8.89 -20.22 -0.33
CA LYS A 35 9.50 -19.95 -1.65
C LYS A 35 9.88 -21.22 -2.39
N LYS A 36 10.48 -22.19 -1.69
CA LYS A 36 10.85 -23.48 -2.27
C LYS A 36 9.64 -24.32 -2.71
N ARG A 37 8.53 -24.23 -1.96
CA ARG A 37 7.31 -24.98 -2.26
C ARG A 37 6.49 -24.37 -3.38
N PHE A 38 6.53 -23.04 -3.53
CA PHE A 38 5.76 -22.30 -4.52
C PHE A 38 6.65 -21.31 -5.30
N PRO A 39 7.63 -21.80 -6.08
CA PRO A 39 8.56 -20.94 -6.82
C PRO A 39 7.86 -20.06 -7.86
N ASP A 40 6.71 -20.51 -8.36
CA ASP A 40 5.95 -19.77 -9.38
C ASP A 40 5.11 -18.61 -8.81
N ASN A 41 5.00 -18.47 -7.49
CA ASN A 41 4.16 -17.45 -6.86
C ASN A 41 4.84 -16.08 -6.74
N TYR A 42 6.14 -16.00 -6.98
CA TYR A 42 6.91 -14.75 -6.89
C TYR A 42 7.80 -14.57 -8.12
N ILE A 43 8.37 -13.38 -8.26
CA ILE A 43 9.47 -13.10 -9.19
C ILE A 43 10.66 -12.58 -8.41
N THR A 44 11.87 -12.91 -8.84
CA THR A 44 13.08 -12.23 -8.38
C THR A 44 13.38 -11.09 -9.35
N THR A 45 13.42 -9.89 -8.81
CA THR A 45 13.71 -8.65 -9.55
C THR A 45 15.22 -8.44 -9.67
N GLU A 46 15.66 -7.68 -10.66
CA GLU A 46 17.10 -7.35 -10.83
C GLU A 46 17.66 -6.54 -9.64
N THR A 47 16.79 -5.85 -8.91
CA THR A 47 17.11 -5.12 -7.68
C THR A 47 17.20 -6.00 -6.44
N GLY A 48 17.05 -7.33 -6.58
CA GLY A 48 17.22 -8.30 -5.50
C GLY A 48 15.98 -8.56 -4.65
N TYR A 49 14.83 -7.94 -4.96
CA TYR A 49 13.56 -8.25 -4.30
C TYR A 49 12.93 -9.51 -4.86
N ASP A 50 12.41 -10.36 -3.99
CA ASP A 50 11.49 -11.42 -4.36
C ASP A 50 10.05 -10.92 -4.11
N LEU A 51 9.27 -10.67 -5.16
CA LEU A 51 7.93 -10.07 -5.06
C LEU A 51 6.83 -11.04 -5.45
N LEU A 52 5.78 -11.13 -4.62
CA LEU A 52 4.59 -11.93 -4.88
C LEU A 52 3.84 -11.40 -6.11
N LYS A 53 3.45 -12.30 -7.02
CA LYS A 53 2.67 -11.94 -8.23
C LYS A 53 1.21 -11.60 -7.92
N THR A 54 0.70 -12.04 -6.78
CA THR A 54 -0.71 -11.88 -6.40
C THR A 54 -0.85 -11.88 -4.88
N ALA A 55 -1.80 -11.09 -4.38
CA ALA A 55 -2.23 -11.13 -2.99
C ALA A 55 -3.76 -11.21 -2.92
N VAL A 56 -4.26 -11.82 -1.85
CA VAL A 56 -5.69 -11.98 -1.58
C VAL A 56 -5.98 -11.36 -0.23
N ILE A 57 -6.91 -10.41 -0.20
CA ILE A 57 -7.34 -9.73 1.03
C ILE A 57 -8.65 -10.37 1.51
N VAL A 58 -8.60 -11.03 2.67
CA VAL A 58 -9.72 -11.75 3.27
C VAL A 58 -9.97 -11.27 4.70
N GLY A 59 -11.19 -11.47 5.19
CA GLY A 59 -11.60 -11.04 6.52
C GLY A 59 -13.12 -10.92 6.64
N GLU A 60 -13.61 -10.69 7.84
CA GLU A 60 -15.04 -10.59 8.15
C GLU A 60 -15.73 -9.41 7.44
N ASN A 61 -17.06 -9.48 7.34
CA ASN A 61 -17.86 -8.35 6.84
C ASN A 61 -17.63 -7.12 7.72
N ALA A 62 -17.61 -5.94 7.11
CA ALA A 62 -17.24 -4.68 7.76
C ALA A 62 -15.82 -4.61 8.38
N GLY A 63 -14.97 -5.63 8.21
CA GLY A 63 -13.58 -5.65 8.70
C GLY A 63 -12.59 -4.75 7.94
N GLY A 64 -13.06 -3.67 7.28
CA GLY A 64 -12.18 -2.66 6.67
C GLY A 64 -11.59 -2.99 5.28
N LYS A 65 -11.86 -4.16 4.69
CA LYS A 65 -11.31 -4.56 3.37
C LYS A 65 -11.56 -3.53 2.26
N SER A 66 -12.79 -3.02 2.14
CA SER A 66 -13.12 -1.99 1.15
C SER A 66 -12.41 -0.67 1.45
N ASN A 67 -12.25 -0.31 2.73
CA ASN A 67 -11.53 0.89 3.15
C ASN A 67 -10.04 0.79 2.84
N PHE A 68 -9.42 -0.39 3.00
CA PHE A 68 -8.04 -0.63 2.57
C PHE A 68 -7.86 -0.33 1.07
N ILE A 69 -8.71 -0.91 0.22
CA ILE A 69 -8.66 -0.67 -1.22
C ILE A 69 -8.93 0.80 -1.56
N ASN A 70 -9.86 1.45 -0.85
CA ASN A 70 -10.15 2.86 -1.03
C ASN A 70 -8.97 3.75 -0.62
N GLY A 71 -8.20 3.39 0.41
CA GLY A 71 -6.97 4.08 0.80
C GLY A 71 -5.92 4.06 -0.31
N LEU A 72 -5.69 2.89 -0.91
CA LEU A 72 -4.77 2.77 -2.04
C LEU A 72 -5.25 3.56 -3.27
N LYS A 73 -6.57 3.55 -3.55
CA LYS A 73 -7.16 4.37 -4.62
C LYS A 73 -7.02 5.87 -4.34
N TYR A 74 -7.21 6.28 -3.09
CA TYR A 74 -7.02 7.66 -2.67
C TYR A 74 -5.57 8.10 -2.89
N LEU A 75 -4.59 7.32 -2.41
CA LEU A 75 -3.18 7.60 -2.66
C LEU A 75 -2.89 7.72 -4.17
N LYS A 76 -3.38 6.78 -4.98
CA LYS A 76 -3.24 6.86 -6.45
C LYS A 76 -3.82 8.16 -7.03
N SER A 77 -4.98 8.60 -6.54
CA SER A 77 -5.63 9.83 -7.02
C SER A 77 -4.81 11.09 -6.74
N LEU A 78 -4.00 11.12 -5.67
CA LEU A 78 -3.09 12.23 -5.37
C LEU A 78 -2.11 12.48 -6.54
N PHE A 79 -1.65 11.41 -7.19
CA PHE A 79 -0.79 11.48 -8.37
C PHE A 79 -1.58 11.71 -9.66
N ASP A 80 -2.66 10.96 -9.89
CA ASP A 80 -3.40 11.02 -11.16
C ASP A 80 -4.01 12.40 -11.43
N THR A 81 -4.51 13.04 -10.37
CA THR A 81 -5.25 14.30 -10.46
C THR A 81 -4.44 15.49 -9.98
N ASN A 82 -3.19 15.28 -9.55
CA ASN A 82 -2.37 16.27 -8.84
C ASN A 82 -3.15 16.95 -7.70
N MET A 83 -3.97 16.16 -6.99
CA MET A 83 -4.71 16.66 -5.83
C MET A 83 -3.74 17.16 -4.78
N LYS A 84 -4.10 18.27 -4.13
CA LYS A 84 -3.33 18.77 -2.99
C LYS A 84 -3.31 17.70 -1.89
N VAL A 85 -2.11 17.34 -1.46
CA VAL A 85 -1.89 16.46 -0.31
C VAL A 85 -2.37 17.19 0.94
N GLN A 86 -3.43 16.69 1.56
CA GLN A 86 -4.00 17.21 2.79
C GLN A 86 -4.82 16.12 3.48
N SER A 87 -4.97 16.23 4.80
CA SER A 87 -5.94 15.42 5.54
C SER A 87 -7.36 15.74 5.08
N VAL A 88 -8.12 14.73 4.70
CA VAL A 88 -9.53 14.88 4.31
C VAL A 88 -10.39 14.33 5.43
N ASN A 89 -11.10 15.20 6.16
CA ASN A 89 -11.85 14.81 7.37
C ASN A 89 -12.79 13.61 7.16
N SER A 90 -13.44 13.48 6.00
CA SER A 90 -14.32 12.33 5.70
C SER A 90 -13.60 10.99 5.60
N TYR A 91 -12.28 11.01 5.45
CA TYR A 91 -11.43 9.82 5.37
C TYR A 91 -10.54 9.66 6.60
N ILE A 92 -10.66 10.52 7.61
CA ILE A 92 -9.95 10.35 8.89
C ILE A 92 -10.75 9.41 9.77
N ASN A 93 -10.07 8.62 10.60
CA ASN A 93 -10.75 7.78 11.57
C ASN A 93 -11.56 8.62 12.57
N ALA A 94 -12.78 8.15 12.88
CA ALA A 94 -13.71 8.88 13.73
C ALA A 94 -13.16 9.13 15.14
N ASP A 95 -12.44 8.18 15.73
CA ASP A 95 -11.88 8.34 17.07
C ASP A 95 -10.78 9.41 17.06
N THR A 96 -9.92 9.41 16.03
CA THR A 96 -8.88 10.43 15.89
C THR A 96 -9.44 11.85 15.76
N LEU A 97 -10.60 12.01 15.10
CA LEU A 97 -11.29 13.31 15.00
C LEU A 97 -11.79 13.81 16.36
N MET A 98 -12.12 12.90 17.29
CA MET A 98 -12.59 13.25 18.63
C MET A 98 -11.42 13.55 19.59
N GLU A 99 -10.28 12.89 19.38
CA GLU A 99 -9.11 12.95 20.27
C GLU A 99 -8.09 14.03 19.87
N CYS A 100 -8.05 14.43 18.60
CA CYS A 100 -7.01 15.31 18.05
C CYS A 100 -7.59 16.50 17.29
N ASN A 101 -7.20 17.72 17.69
CA ASN A 101 -7.61 18.96 17.01
C ASN A 101 -7.01 19.14 15.60
N ASN A 102 -5.88 18.48 15.31
CA ASN A 102 -5.21 18.56 14.01
C ASN A 102 -4.76 17.16 13.56
N PRO A 103 -5.70 16.29 13.17
CA PRO A 103 -5.42 14.91 12.82
C PRO A 103 -4.54 14.84 11.58
N LYS A 104 -3.49 14.02 11.66
CA LYS A 104 -2.60 13.74 10.54
C LYS A 104 -3.02 12.44 9.86
N GLN A 105 -2.92 12.42 8.54
CA GLN A 105 -3.08 11.24 7.72
C GLN A 105 -1.79 11.03 6.95
N LYS A 106 -1.31 9.80 6.89
CA LYS A 106 -0.06 9.48 6.20
C LYS A 106 -0.26 8.34 5.23
N PHE A 107 0.49 8.39 4.14
CA PHE A 107 0.61 7.32 3.18
C PHE A 107 2.05 7.19 2.75
N ASN A 108 2.48 5.95 2.55
CA ASN A 108 3.74 5.60 1.93
C ASN A 108 3.51 4.50 0.88
N VAL A 109 4.20 4.60 -0.24
CA VAL A 109 4.21 3.54 -1.25
C VAL A 109 5.61 3.36 -1.81
N VAL A 110 6.05 2.10 -1.84
CA VAL A 110 7.30 1.66 -2.43
C VAL A 110 6.97 0.73 -3.59
N PHE A 111 7.51 1.01 -4.77
CA PHE A 111 7.28 0.18 -5.95
C PHE A 111 8.50 0.13 -6.88
N LEU A 112 8.69 -1.01 -7.52
CA LEU A 112 9.61 -1.18 -8.65
C LEU A 112 8.92 -0.63 -9.90
N ALA A 113 9.53 0.32 -10.58
CA ALA A 113 9.04 0.85 -11.84
C ALA A 113 9.60 0.07 -13.04
N GLY A 114 8.95 0.21 -14.20
CA GLY A 114 9.37 -0.45 -15.44
C GLY A 114 10.77 -0.07 -15.97
N ASN A 115 11.40 0.97 -15.39
CA ASN A 115 12.80 1.34 -15.63
C ASN A 115 13.77 0.69 -14.63
N HIS A 116 13.31 -0.27 -13.84
CA HIS A 116 14.10 -1.06 -12.88
C HIS A 116 14.60 -0.25 -11.67
N TYR A 117 14.12 0.98 -11.49
CA TYR A 117 14.34 1.76 -10.29
C TYR A 117 13.24 1.54 -9.26
N ILE A 118 13.62 1.59 -7.99
CA ILE A 118 12.69 1.58 -6.88
C ILE A 118 12.40 3.03 -6.50
N TYR A 119 11.11 3.34 -6.44
CA TYR A 119 10.63 4.63 -5.96
C TYR A 119 9.92 4.45 -4.64
N GLU A 120 10.14 5.40 -3.74
CA GLU A 120 9.41 5.55 -2.49
C GLU A 120 8.79 6.94 -2.46
N TYR A 121 7.49 6.99 -2.21
CA TYR A 121 6.74 8.23 -2.04
C TYR A 121 6.08 8.21 -0.67
N GLU A 122 6.24 9.32 0.07
CA GLU A 122 5.61 9.54 1.36
C GLU A 122 4.87 10.88 1.33
N THR A 123 3.67 10.92 1.89
CA THR A 123 2.94 12.18 2.12
C THR A 123 3.52 12.89 3.35
N ILE A 124 4.06 14.09 3.15
CA ILE A 124 4.61 14.96 4.21
C ILE A 124 3.50 15.81 4.83
#